data_AF-A0A821D1E2-F1
#
_entry.id   AF-A0A821D1E2-F1
#
_cell.length_a   1.000
_cell.length_b   1.000
_cell.length_c   1.000
_cell.angle_alpha   90.00
_cell.angle_beta   90.00
_cell.angle_gamma   90.00
#
_symmetry.space_group_name_H-M   'P 1'
#
loop_
_entity.id
_entity.type
_entity.pdbx_description
1 polymer ?
#
loop_
_entity_poly.entity_id
_entity_poly.type
_entity_poly.pdbx_seq_one_letter_code
_entity_poly.pdbx_strand_id
1 'polypeptide(L)'
;MSVESKILFNDLPTEIIFHIFDYLSNNDIIYTFFYLNQRLNNVLLNNKRYLNYFELPTTNISIWKNILSNIVSQIEILNISTIDITFQLSLFPNLKSIIISSSHGFPDEELISIIECDIFKYLHCLIIKENKIFPDPVSENFIIKQNIILKKIFNYKNSLKTFQYSSVIPPLAQTDINTFQIYISLYSLTLILTDFKDIYSVIFYTPNLKYLNIQCESPYQHHNPIININIKLKQFYLKLIQKLSPSYGRRPFQIDFNQLFNCIKQFSSSLVCLSLDFVELNIETEDEFPFNSIKLQQLLESMRELKNFYLYAKLYTNSYNANHILSKFKNQYYLDHNLSFGMHLNYFYTLPFHFDHLYEIYNNFNDIKSNHPEILKTNLKLWFYVKTIDLSSKLIYDFNFIKELKIKMPKLMRIKFNEYYFHFSNKKQKLNERPIICFDSITTVHLNNNDSMETEKDWFIDRLPKLKHLILSWIDLPTTESHLIDILNKSIQQLDIDTDRVIQPLATTNYIYFSNVMHINFNCDCT
;
A
#
# COMPACT_ATOMS: atom_id res chain seq x y z
N MET A 1 18.78 21.73 53.15
CA MET A 1 17.60 22.24 52.44
C MET A 1 17.91 22.18 50.95
N SER A 2 17.41 21.14 50.26
CA SER A 2 17.54 21.03 48.80
C SER A 2 16.52 21.96 48.16
N VAL A 3 16.99 22.89 47.33
CA VAL A 3 16.12 23.68 46.46
C VAL A 3 15.58 22.72 45.42
N GLU A 4 14.32 22.30 45.55
CA GLU A 4 13.60 21.66 44.45
C GLU A 4 13.51 22.68 43.31
N SER A 5 14.32 22.49 42.26
CA SER A 5 14.14 23.20 41.01
C SER A 5 12.82 22.75 40.38
N LYS A 6 11.74 23.49 40.62
CA LYS A 6 10.50 23.34 39.86
C LYS A 6 10.78 23.78 38.42
N ILE A 7 11.07 22.83 37.55
CA ILE A 7 11.04 23.05 36.10
C ILE A 7 9.59 23.41 35.77
N LEU A 8 9.35 24.66 35.37
CA LEU A 8 8.04 25.07 34.88
C LEU A 8 7.89 24.61 33.44
N PHE A 9 6.66 24.42 32.98
CA PHE A 9 6.39 24.07 31.58
C PHE A 9 7.01 25.08 30.59
N ASN A 10 7.10 26.35 31.02
CA ASN A 10 7.75 27.42 30.29
C ASN A 10 9.27 27.26 30.18
N ASP A 11 9.90 26.32 30.88
CA ASP A 11 11.35 26.09 30.81
C ASP A 11 11.69 24.92 29.86
N LEU A 12 10.68 24.24 29.31
CA LEU A 12 10.88 23.10 28.42
C LEU A 12 11.48 23.51 27.06
N PRO A 13 12.47 22.76 26.54
CA PRO A 13 12.94 22.88 25.16
C PRO A 13 11.82 22.70 24.15
N THR A 14 11.94 23.40 23.02
CA THR A 14 10.99 23.38 21.90
C THR A 14 10.74 21.95 21.38
N GLU A 15 11.76 21.10 21.34
CA GLU A 15 11.66 19.70 20.90
C GLU A 15 10.78 18.87 21.84
N ILE A 16 10.90 19.09 23.15
CA ILE A 16 10.06 18.42 24.15
C ILE A 16 8.62 18.90 24.04
N ILE A 17 8.41 20.20 23.78
CA ILE A 17 7.08 20.77 23.52
C ILE A 17 6.43 20.08 22.30
N PHE A 18 7.18 19.83 21.21
CA PHE A 18 6.65 19.09 20.06
C PHE A 18 6.36 17.62 20.39
N HIS A 19 7.21 16.94 21.15
CA HIS A 19 6.93 15.57 21.57
C HIS A 19 5.69 15.45 22.45
N ILE A 20 5.49 16.41 23.37
CA ILE A 20 4.28 16.51 24.19
C ILE A 20 3.07 16.76 23.29
N PHE A 21 3.19 17.66 22.32
CA PHE A 21 2.12 17.92 21.36
C PHE A 21 1.77 16.69 20.53
N ASP A 22 2.73 16.05 19.86
CA ASP A 22 2.50 14.86 19.03
C ASP A 22 1.91 13.69 19.84
N TYR A 23 2.30 13.57 21.12
CA TYR A 23 1.75 12.55 22.02
C TYR A 23 0.31 12.84 22.44
N LEU A 24 -0.02 14.12 22.66
CA LEU A 24 -1.31 14.55 23.20
C LEU A 24 -2.28 15.04 22.12
N SER A 25 -1.86 15.28 20.87
CA SER A 25 -2.71 15.79 19.78
C SER A 25 -3.88 14.86 19.46
N ASN A 26 -3.72 13.58 19.77
CA ASN A 26 -4.76 12.56 19.65
C ASN A 26 -5.75 12.57 20.83
N ASN A 27 -5.55 13.43 21.84
CA ASN A 27 -6.39 13.54 23.02
C ASN A 27 -6.97 14.96 23.15
N ASP A 28 -8.28 15.07 23.30
CA ASP A 28 -9.03 16.33 23.39
C ASP A 28 -8.55 17.28 24.50
N ILE A 29 -7.89 16.75 25.53
CA ILE A 29 -7.43 17.48 26.72
C ILE A 29 -6.38 18.55 26.38
N ILE A 30 -5.55 18.34 25.35
CA ILE A 30 -4.49 19.29 25.04
C ILE A 30 -5.05 20.65 24.62
N TYR A 31 -6.25 20.71 24.04
CA TYR A 31 -6.80 21.96 23.48
C TYR A 31 -7.21 22.98 24.55
N THR A 32 -7.58 22.49 25.74
CA THR A 32 -7.74 23.36 26.93
C THR A 32 -6.37 23.91 27.37
N PHE A 33 -5.31 23.11 27.27
CA PHE A 33 -3.94 23.51 27.60
C PHE A 33 -3.35 24.50 26.57
N PHE A 34 -3.65 24.33 25.29
CA PHE A 34 -3.33 25.25 24.19
C PHE A 34 -3.91 26.64 24.39
N TYR A 35 -5.21 26.70 24.69
CA TYR A 35 -5.90 27.95 24.89
C TYR A 35 -5.30 28.76 26.06
N LEU A 36 -4.76 28.07 27.06
CA LEU A 36 -4.20 28.68 28.27
C LEU A 36 -2.68 28.95 28.20
N ASN A 37 -1.94 28.41 27.23
CA ASN A 37 -0.47 28.54 27.16
C ASN A 37 0.02 29.29 25.91
N GLN A 38 0.34 30.58 26.09
CA GLN A 38 0.83 31.48 25.02
C GLN A 38 2.16 31.05 24.40
N ARG A 39 3.09 30.45 25.16
CA ARG A 39 4.38 29.99 24.62
C ARG A 39 4.18 28.79 23.71
N LEU A 40 3.32 27.85 24.11
CA LEU A 40 3.01 26.67 23.31
C LEU A 40 2.35 27.07 21.97
N ASN A 41 1.41 28.03 22.00
CA ASN A 41 0.85 28.65 20.79
C ASN A 41 1.95 29.28 19.93
N ASN A 42 2.79 30.15 20.50
CA ASN A 42 3.84 30.80 19.73
C ASN A 42 4.84 29.82 19.11
N VAL A 43 5.16 28.72 19.79
CA VAL A 43 6.09 27.70 19.28
C VAL A 43 5.46 26.91 18.12
N LEU A 44 4.19 26.51 18.23
CA LEU A 44 3.51 25.70 17.21
C LEU A 44 3.07 26.53 16.01
N LEU A 45 2.50 27.73 16.22
CA LEU A 45 2.04 28.61 15.15
C LEU A 45 3.20 29.23 14.36
N ASN A 46 4.43 29.22 14.88
CA ASN A 46 5.63 29.63 14.14
C ASN A 46 6.43 28.45 13.57
N ASN A 47 6.02 27.21 13.83
CA ASN A 47 6.75 26.05 13.33
C ASN A 47 6.30 25.67 11.93
N LYS A 48 7.21 25.87 10.96
CA LYS A 48 7.00 25.50 9.56
C LYS A 48 6.66 24.03 9.35
N ARG A 49 7.17 23.11 10.17
CA ARG A 49 6.87 21.67 10.06
C ARG A 49 5.39 21.39 10.29
N TYR A 50 4.78 22.05 11.27
CA TYR A 50 3.36 21.89 11.59
C TYR A 50 2.48 22.57 10.52
N LEU A 51 2.85 23.79 10.11
CA LEU A 51 2.14 24.53 9.05
C LEU A 51 2.23 23.86 7.66
N ASN A 52 3.31 23.14 7.40
CA ASN A 52 3.51 22.36 6.19
C ASN A 52 2.81 20.99 6.21
N TYR A 53 2.18 20.58 7.31
CA TYR A 53 1.45 19.31 7.41
C TYR A 53 0.40 19.40 8.52
N PHE A 54 -0.69 20.13 8.25
CA PHE A 54 -1.75 20.32 9.23
C PHE A 54 -2.80 19.22 9.08
N GLU A 55 -3.05 18.44 10.14
CA GLU A 55 -4.15 17.49 10.19
C GLU A 55 -5.40 18.16 10.77
N LEU A 56 -6.53 18.02 10.06
CA LEU A 56 -7.78 18.61 10.48
C LEU A 56 -8.23 17.94 11.79
N PRO A 57 -8.53 18.71 12.84
CA PRO A 57 -8.99 18.17 14.10
C PRO A 57 -10.40 17.60 13.97
N THR A 58 -10.64 16.50 14.69
CA THR A 58 -11.85 15.69 14.59
C THR A 58 -12.87 16.01 15.69
N THR A 59 -12.44 16.74 16.71
CA THR A 59 -13.21 17.16 17.88
C THR A 59 -12.98 18.64 18.19
N ASN A 60 -13.83 19.22 19.05
CA ASN A 60 -13.66 20.60 19.55
C ASN A 60 -13.54 21.66 18.45
N ILE A 61 -14.30 21.48 17.37
CA ILE A 61 -14.24 22.31 16.14
C ILE A 61 -14.45 23.80 16.43
N SER A 62 -15.28 24.15 17.41
CA SER A 62 -15.52 25.54 17.80
C SER A 62 -14.25 26.24 18.33
N ILE A 63 -13.42 25.53 19.10
CA ILE A 63 -12.13 26.02 19.60
C ILE A 63 -11.17 26.18 18.42
N TRP A 64 -11.14 25.17 17.55
CA TRP A 64 -10.29 25.20 16.37
C TRP A 64 -10.65 26.29 15.38
N LYS A 65 -11.93 26.64 15.20
CA LYS A 65 -12.32 27.79 14.37
C LYS A 65 -11.64 29.09 14.80
N ASN A 66 -11.48 29.32 16.10
CA ASN A 66 -10.79 30.51 16.64
C ASN A 66 -9.26 30.45 16.47
N ILE A 67 -8.66 29.26 16.53
CA ILE A 67 -7.22 29.09 16.31
C ILE A 67 -6.90 29.19 14.81
N LEU A 68 -7.68 28.48 14.00
CA LEU A 68 -7.56 28.41 12.55
C LEU A 68 -7.68 29.80 11.92
N SER A 69 -8.58 30.66 12.39
CA SER A 69 -8.68 32.04 11.86
C SER A 69 -7.35 32.82 11.89
N ASN A 70 -6.41 32.45 12.78
CA ASN A 70 -5.11 33.10 12.91
C ASN A 70 -3.99 32.44 12.09
N ILE A 71 -4.15 31.18 11.66
CA ILE A 71 -3.08 30.41 11.01
C ILE A 71 -3.45 29.82 9.65
N VAL A 72 -4.72 29.88 9.25
CA VAL A 72 -5.20 29.29 8.00
C VAL A 72 -4.47 29.80 6.75
N SER A 73 -4.03 31.06 6.76
CA SER A 73 -3.23 31.63 5.67
C SER A 73 -1.80 31.06 5.61
N GLN A 74 -1.33 30.38 6.65
CA GLN A 74 0.01 29.82 6.71
C GLN A 74 0.04 28.33 6.35
N ILE A 75 -1.12 27.68 6.28
CA ILE A 75 -1.25 26.25 6.00
C ILE A 75 -1.13 26.02 4.49
N GLU A 76 -0.10 25.28 4.09
CA GLU A 76 0.13 24.92 2.67
C GLU A 76 -0.30 23.48 2.35
N ILE A 77 -0.35 22.59 3.35
CA ILE A 77 -0.74 21.19 3.20
C ILE A 77 -1.77 20.84 4.26
N LEU A 78 -2.91 20.32 3.82
CA LEU A 78 -4.00 19.87 4.66
C LEU A 78 -4.14 18.34 4.58
N ASN A 79 -4.13 17.67 5.72
CA ASN A 79 -4.45 16.27 5.86
C ASN A 79 -5.87 16.13 6.44
N ILE A 80 -6.75 15.44 5.71
CA ILE A 80 -8.15 15.19 6.06
C ILE A 80 -8.29 13.70 6.31
N SER A 81 -8.41 13.33 7.57
CA SER A 81 -8.55 11.92 8.01
C SER A 81 -9.98 11.58 8.45
N THR A 82 -10.90 12.55 8.48
CA THR A 82 -12.27 12.38 8.99
C THR A 82 -13.34 12.95 8.09
N ILE A 83 -14.54 12.40 8.25
CA ILE A 83 -15.77 12.66 7.48
C ILE A 83 -16.41 14.02 7.82
N ASP A 84 -15.93 14.74 8.85
CA ASP A 84 -16.52 16.03 9.23
C ASP A 84 -16.12 17.17 8.25
N ILE A 85 -17.02 17.46 7.30
CA ILE A 85 -16.92 18.53 6.31
C ILE A 85 -17.55 19.86 6.76
N THR A 86 -17.77 20.10 8.06
CA THR A 86 -18.20 21.43 8.54
C THR A 86 -17.15 22.53 8.26
N PHE A 87 -15.97 22.14 7.77
CA PHE A 87 -14.89 23.03 7.40
C PHE A 87 -14.87 23.28 5.87
N GLN A 88 -15.06 24.54 5.46
CA GLN A 88 -14.92 24.93 4.05
C GLN A 88 -13.44 25.14 3.70
N LEU A 89 -12.96 24.49 2.63
CA LEU A 89 -11.59 24.69 2.13
C LEU A 89 -11.26 26.16 1.85
N SER A 90 -12.26 26.99 1.54
CA SER A 90 -12.16 28.45 1.35
C SER A 90 -11.43 29.17 2.48
N LEU A 91 -11.41 28.59 3.68
CA LEU A 91 -10.71 29.14 4.83
C LEU A 91 -9.18 29.06 4.69
N PHE A 92 -8.62 28.20 3.84
CA PHE A 92 -7.17 28.02 3.63
C PHE A 92 -6.68 28.67 2.31
N PRO A 93 -6.51 30.00 2.24
CA PRO A 93 -6.26 30.70 0.98
C PRO A 93 -4.93 30.34 0.28
N ASN A 94 -3.95 29.80 1.02
CA ASN A 94 -2.62 29.47 0.53
C ASN A 94 -2.38 27.97 0.36
N LEU A 95 -3.46 27.17 0.38
CA LEU A 95 -3.39 25.73 0.27
C LEU A 95 -2.79 25.30 -1.08
N LYS A 96 -1.74 24.48 -1.03
CA LYS A 96 -1.07 23.90 -2.20
C LYS A 96 -1.29 22.40 -2.32
N SER A 97 -1.53 21.70 -1.21
CA SER A 97 -1.64 20.25 -1.20
C SER A 97 -2.77 19.79 -0.30
N ILE A 98 -3.50 18.77 -0.74
CA ILE A 98 -4.50 18.08 0.09
C ILE A 98 -4.17 16.59 0.10
N ILE A 99 -4.20 16.00 1.30
CA ILE A 99 -4.13 14.57 1.52
C ILE A 99 -5.44 14.17 2.20
N ILE A 100 -6.16 13.27 1.58
CA ILE A 100 -7.41 12.71 2.06
C ILE A 100 -7.12 11.25 2.37
N SER A 101 -7.31 10.83 3.62
CA SER A 101 -7.04 9.46 4.04
C SER A 101 -8.24 8.91 4.79
N SER A 102 -8.85 7.83 4.31
CA SER A 102 -9.91 7.12 5.05
C SER A 102 -9.70 5.62 4.93
N SER A 103 -9.64 4.96 6.08
CA SER A 103 -9.67 3.50 6.16
C SER A 103 -10.99 2.89 5.68
N HIS A 104 -12.05 3.69 5.54
CA HIS A 104 -13.42 3.22 5.30
C HIS A 104 -14.03 3.69 3.97
N GLY A 105 -13.31 4.53 3.20
CA GLY A 105 -13.90 5.31 2.11
C GLY A 105 -14.40 6.68 2.57
N PHE A 106 -14.41 7.65 1.65
CA PHE A 106 -15.21 8.86 1.81
C PHE A 106 -16.50 8.75 0.97
N PRO A 107 -17.64 9.28 1.46
CA PRO A 107 -18.80 9.51 0.61
C PRO A 107 -18.39 10.32 -0.63
N ASP A 108 -18.83 9.88 -1.80
CA ASP A 108 -18.47 10.53 -3.06
C ASP A 108 -18.93 12.00 -3.10
N GLU A 109 -20.07 12.32 -2.50
CA GLU A 109 -20.59 13.69 -2.37
C GLU A 109 -19.62 14.62 -1.63
N GLU A 110 -18.96 14.13 -0.59
CA GLU A 110 -17.99 14.89 0.19
C GLU A 110 -16.73 15.14 -0.63
N LEU A 111 -16.22 14.12 -1.31
CA LEU A 111 -15.09 14.25 -2.22
C LEU A 111 -15.40 15.26 -3.35
N ILE A 112 -16.60 15.18 -3.93
CA ILE A 112 -17.05 16.13 -4.96
C ILE A 112 -17.07 17.54 -4.39
N SER A 113 -17.59 17.76 -3.18
CA SER A 113 -17.65 19.09 -2.56
C SER A 113 -16.25 19.72 -2.35
N ILE A 114 -15.25 18.90 -1.98
CA ILE A 114 -13.84 19.31 -1.84
C ILE A 114 -13.29 19.71 -3.21
N ILE A 115 -13.54 18.90 -4.22
CA ILE A 115 -13.01 19.05 -5.58
C ILE A 115 -13.68 20.22 -6.33
N GLU A 116 -14.93 20.54 -6.01
CA GLU A 116 -15.67 21.67 -6.59
C GLU A 116 -15.28 23.02 -6.00
N CYS A 117 -14.62 23.05 -4.83
CA CYS A 117 -14.19 24.28 -4.20
C CYS A 117 -13.26 25.11 -5.11
N ASP A 118 -13.44 26.43 -5.10
CA ASP A 118 -12.65 27.36 -5.93
C ASP A 118 -11.14 27.30 -5.71
N ILE A 119 -10.71 26.91 -4.50
CA ILE A 119 -9.29 26.79 -4.17
C ILE A 119 -8.63 25.61 -4.90
N PHE A 120 -9.42 24.62 -5.32
CA PHE A 120 -8.93 23.43 -6.01
C PHE A 120 -8.07 23.76 -7.23
N LYS A 121 -8.43 24.80 -8.00
CA LYS A 121 -7.70 25.21 -9.21
C LYS A 121 -6.25 25.64 -8.93
N TYR A 122 -5.92 25.99 -7.69
CA TYR A 122 -4.60 26.43 -7.26
C TYR A 122 -3.77 25.31 -6.61
N LEU A 123 -4.36 24.15 -6.34
CA LEU A 123 -3.63 23.02 -5.74
C LEU A 123 -2.55 22.50 -6.68
N HIS A 124 -1.40 22.15 -6.12
CA HIS A 124 -0.31 21.45 -6.78
C HIS A 124 -0.34 19.93 -6.52
N CYS A 125 -0.91 19.48 -5.41
CA CYS A 125 -0.91 18.06 -5.05
C CYS A 125 -2.27 17.65 -4.46
N LEU A 126 -2.76 16.48 -4.88
CA LEU A 126 -3.92 15.83 -4.32
C LEU A 126 -3.62 14.34 -4.16
N ILE A 127 -3.75 13.85 -2.93
CA ILE A 127 -3.58 12.44 -2.60
C ILE A 127 -4.87 11.98 -1.94
N ILE A 128 -5.54 11.00 -2.53
CA ILE A 128 -6.73 10.37 -1.95
C ILE A 128 -6.38 8.91 -1.69
N LYS A 129 -6.26 8.57 -0.41
CA LYS A 129 -5.97 7.24 0.12
C LYS A 129 -7.22 6.73 0.81
N GLU A 130 -8.07 6.05 0.07
CA GLU A 130 -9.25 5.43 0.60
C GLU A 130 -9.30 3.93 0.27
N ASN A 131 -9.82 3.15 1.22
CA ASN A 131 -10.21 1.76 1.02
C ASN A 131 -11.74 1.72 0.97
N LYS A 132 -12.33 1.98 -0.20
CA LYS A 132 -13.78 1.85 -0.38
C LYS A 132 -14.15 0.38 -0.32
N ILE A 133 -15.02 0.03 0.63
CA ILE A 133 -15.42 -1.34 0.94
C ILE A 133 -16.47 -1.88 -0.05
N PHE A 134 -17.30 -1.01 -0.64
CA PHE A 134 -18.44 -1.40 -1.48
C PHE A 134 -18.50 -0.81 -2.91
N PRO A 135 -17.40 -0.41 -3.58
CA PRO A 135 -17.54 0.05 -4.94
C PRO A 135 -17.81 -1.19 -5.80
N ASP A 136 -19.06 -1.41 -6.20
CA ASP A 136 -19.30 -2.13 -7.45
C ASP A 136 -18.79 -1.20 -8.55
N PRO A 137 -17.59 -1.46 -9.13
CA PRO A 137 -16.97 -0.57 -10.09
C PRO A 137 -17.76 -0.49 -11.40
N VAL A 138 -18.78 -1.35 -11.56
CA VAL A 138 -19.67 -1.43 -12.72
C VAL A 138 -21.02 -0.75 -12.45
N SER A 139 -21.32 -0.36 -11.21
CA SER A 139 -22.57 0.34 -10.91
C SER A 139 -22.60 1.73 -11.56
N GLU A 140 -23.71 2.06 -12.22
CA GLU A 140 -23.85 3.30 -13.01
C GLU A 140 -23.64 4.56 -12.15
N ASN A 141 -24.17 4.57 -10.93
CA ASN A 141 -23.99 5.67 -9.98
C ASN A 141 -22.52 5.87 -9.58
N PHE A 142 -21.78 4.78 -9.35
CA PHE A 142 -20.36 4.85 -9.05
C PHE A 142 -19.58 5.41 -10.24
N ILE A 143 -19.86 4.92 -11.45
CA ILE A 143 -19.24 5.40 -12.69
C ILE A 143 -19.47 6.91 -12.85
N ILE A 144 -20.71 7.38 -12.70
CA ILE A 144 -21.05 8.81 -12.82
C ILE A 144 -20.25 9.66 -11.83
N LYS A 145 -20.21 9.28 -10.56
CA LYS A 145 -19.53 10.04 -9.50
C LYS A 145 -18.01 10.07 -9.68
N GLN A 146 -17.40 8.93 -10.00
CA GLN A 146 -15.97 8.86 -10.32
C GLN A 146 -15.62 9.69 -11.56
N ASN A 147 -16.51 9.72 -12.55
CA ASN A 147 -16.32 10.57 -13.73
C ASN A 147 -16.33 12.06 -13.39
N ILE A 148 -17.19 12.51 -12.47
CA ILE A 148 -17.19 13.91 -12.02
C ILE A 148 -15.83 14.27 -11.40
N ILE A 149 -15.31 13.41 -10.53
CA ILE A 149 -14.01 13.55 -9.87
C ILE A 149 -12.90 13.64 -10.93
N LEU A 150 -12.80 12.66 -11.83
CA LEU A 150 -11.75 12.60 -12.84
C LEU A 150 -11.86 13.77 -13.84
N LYS A 151 -13.06 14.15 -14.28
CA LYS A 151 -13.25 15.29 -15.19
C LYS A 151 -12.75 16.59 -14.57
N LYS A 152 -13.00 16.80 -13.27
CA LYS A 152 -12.47 17.99 -12.60
C LYS A 152 -10.96 17.93 -12.49
N ILE A 153 -10.38 16.77 -12.16
CA ILE A 153 -8.93 16.59 -12.02
C ILE A 153 -8.21 16.83 -13.35
N PHE A 154 -8.69 16.20 -14.42
CA PHE A 154 -8.18 16.34 -15.79
C PHE A 154 -8.77 17.56 -16.51
N ASN A 155 -8.71 18.73 -15.85
CA ASN A 155 -9.15 20.01 -16.42
C ASN A 155 -7.96 20.96 -16.60
N TYR A 156 -7.70 21.42 -17.82
CA TYR A 156 -6.55 22.27 -18.19
C TYR A 156 -6.38 23.55 -17.36
N LYS A 157 -7.43 24.01 -16.67
CA LYS A 157 -7.38 25.21 -15.83
C LYS A 157 -6.77 24.96 -14.44
N ASN A 158 -6.52 23.71 -14.06
CA ASN A 158 -5.96 23.40 -12.75
C ASN A 158 -4.43 23.53 -12.72
N SER A 159 -3.90 23.79 -11.53
CA SER A 159 -2.46 23.87 -11.25
C SER A 159 -1.87 22.54 -10.74
N LEU A 160 -2.70 21.50 -10.63
CA LEU A 160 -2.36 20.19 -10.08
C LEU A 160 -1.18 19.56 -10.84
N LYS A 161 -0.17 19.18 -10.08
CA LYS A 161 1.08 18.63 -10.59
C LYS A 161 1.27 17.16 -10.22
N THR A 162 0.74 16.76 -9.07
CA THR A 162 0.73 15.37 -8.58
C THR A 162 -0.67 14.95 -8.21
N PHE A 163 -1.08 13.77 -8.67
CA PHE A 163 -2.34 13.15 -8.29
C PHE A 163 -2.13 11.69 -7.89
N GLN A 164 -2.69 11.28 -6.76
CA GLN A 164 -2.75 9.89 -6.32
C GLN A 164 -4.18 9.54 -5.92
N TYR A 165 -4.67 8.40 -6.40
CA TYR A 165 -5.95 7.85 -6.01
C TYR A 165 -5.87 6.34 -5.84
N SER A 166 -6.21 5.87 -4.63
CA SER A 166 -6.18 4.44 -4.31
C SER A 166 -7.50 3.71 -4.54
N SER A 167 -8.57 4.39 -4.97
CA SER A 167 -9.79 3.72 -5.39
C SER A 167 -9.67 3.22 -6.82
N VAL A 168 -10.35 2.10 -7.11
CA VAL A 168 -10.50 1.55 -8.45
C VAL A 168 -11.26 2.55 -9.33
N ILE A 169 -10.62 2.97 -10.43
CA ILE A 169 -11.23 3.79 -11.46
C ILE A 169 -12.01 2.89 -12.42
N PRO A 170 -13.31 3.18 -12.66
CA PRO A 170 -14.12 2.43 -13.61
C PRO A 170 -13.58 2.57 -15.04
N PRO A 171 -13.95 1.65 -15.96
CA PRO A 171 -13.43 1.66 -17.33
C PRO A 171 -13.60 3.01 -18.02
N LEU A 172 -12.50 3.65 -18.45
CA LEU A 172 -12.54 4.97 -19.08
C LEU A 172 -13.30 4.94 -20.42
N ALA A 173 -13.39 3.77 -21.08
CA ALA A 173 -14.18 3.57 -22.30
C ALA A 173 -15.68 3.84 -22.14
N GLN A 174 -16.24 3.69 -20.93
CA GLN A 174 -17.65 3.97 -20.62
C GLN A 174 -17.88 5.42 -20.18
N THR A 175 -16.80 6.16 -19.98
CA THR A 175 -16.84 7.58 -19.64
C THR A 175 -16.95 8.36 -20.93
N ASP A 176 -17.68 9.47 -20.94
CA ASP A 176 -17.81 10.30 -22.13
C ASP A 176 -16.47 11.02 -22.41
N ILE A 177 -15.54 10.28 -23.06
CA ILE A 177 -14.13 10.62 -23.34
C ILE A 177 -14.01 11.99 -24.04
N ASN A 178 -15.06 12.41 -24.75
CA ASN A 178 -15.17 13.72 -25.39
C ASN A 178 -15.12 14.91 -24.41
N THR A 179 -15.17 14.68 -23.10
CA THR A 179 -15.14 15.72 -22.07
C THR A 179 -13.81 15.87 -21.32
N PHE A 180 -12.87 14.93 -21.48
CA PHE A 180 -11.53 15.10 -20.91
C PHE A 180 -10.74 16.11 -21.75
N GLN A 181 -10.14 17.10 -21.09
CA GLN A 181 -9.32 18.11 -21.74
C GLN A 181 -7.85 17.80 -21.48
N ILE A 182 -6.99 18.04 -22.47
CA ILE A 182 -5.54 17.81 -22.35
C ILE A 182 -5.01 18.58 -21.13
N TYR A 183 -4.44 17.85 -20.18
CA TYR A 183 -3.98 18.39 -18.91
C TYR A 183 -2.46 18.49 -18.87
N ILE A 184 -1.97 19.72 -19.08
CA ILE A 184 -0.55 20.00 -19.35
C ILE A 184 0.29 20.08 -18.06
N SER A 185 -0.32 20.36 -16.90
CA SER A 185 0.41 20.64 -15.65
C SER A 185 0.81 19.40 -14.85
N LEU A 186 0.18 18.24 -15.09
CA LEU A 186 0.44 17.02 -14.33
C LEU A 186 1.78 16.39 -14.72
N TYR A 187 2.63 16.14 -13.74
CA TYR A 187 3.91 15.45 -13.93
C TYR A 187 3.97 14.08 -13.24
N SER A 188 3.13 13.82 -12.22
CA SER A 188 3.13 12.57 -11.45
C SER A 188 1.72 12.06 -11.23
N LEU A 189 1.50 10.77 -11.47
CA LEU A 189 0.19 10.14 -11.39
C LEU A 189 0.28 8.75 -10.75
N THR A 190 -0.61 8.47 -9.81
CA THR A 190 -0.78 7.14 -9.20
C THR A 190 -2.25 6.74 -9.22
N LEU A 191 -2.61 5.65 -9.90
CA LEU A 191 -4.00 5.22 -10.09
C LEU A 191 -4.16 3.70 -9.91
N ILE A 192 -5.37 3.28 -9.54
CA ILE A 192 -5.83 1.90 -9.70
C ILE A 192 -6.85 1.86 -10.84
N LEU A 193 -6.54 1.17 -11.92
CA LEU A 193 -7.40 1.04 -13.09
C LEU A 193 -8.10 -0.32 -13.07
N THR A 194 -9.36 -0.36 -13.49
CA THR A 194 -9.98 -1.65 -13.82
C THR A 194 -9.30 -2.29 -15.00
N ASP A 195 -9.03 -1.57 -16.09
CA ASP A 195 -8.47 -2.15 -17.33
C ASP A 195 -7.12 -1.52 -17.65
N PHE A 196 -6.14 -2.35 -18.02
CA PHE A 196 -4.84 -1.89 -18.49
C PHE A 196 -4.93 -0.92 -19.67
N LYS A 197 -5.92 -1.04 -20.55
CA LYS A 197 -6.13 -0.14 -21.69
C LYS A 197 -6.32 1.31 -21.31
N ASP A 198 -6.88 1.57 -20.14
CA ASP A 198 -7.16 2.92 -19.68
C ASP A 198 -5.88 3.73 -19.47
N ILE A 199 -4.72 3.05 -19.39
CA ILE A 199 -3.41 3.70 -19.43
C ILE A 199 -3.27 4.63 -20.63
N TYR A 200 -3.77 4.25 -21.81
CA TYR A 200 -3.63 5.05 -23.03
C TYR A 200 -4.47 6.31 -22.96
N SER A 201 -5.69 6.20 -22.44
CA SER A 201 -6.57 7.36 -22.21
C SER A 201 -5.89 8.32 -21.24
N VAL A 202 -5.43 7.81 -20.09
CA VAL A 202 -4.70 8.60 -19.09
C VAL A 202 -3.50 9.33 -19.68
N ILE A 203 -2.68 8.60 -20.43
CA ILE A 203 -1.45 9.07 -21.05
C ILE A 203 -1.76 10.11 -22.13
N PHE A 204 -2.75 9.86 -23.00
CA PHE A 204 -3.20 10.80 -24.02
C PHE A 204 -3.59 12.17 -23.44
N TYR A 205 -4.27 12.17 -22.29
CA TYR A 205 -4.66 13.41 -21.62
C TYR A 205 -3.57 14.05 -20.76
N THR A 206 -2.39 13.44 -20.60
CA THR A 206 -1.32 13.93 -19.72
C THR A 206 0.05 13.99 -20.43
N PRO A 207 0.22 14.85 -21.46
CA PRO A 207 1.40 14.83 -22.34
C PRO A 207 2.73 15.15 -21.64
N ASN A 208 2.71 15.80 -20.47
CA ASN A 208 3.91 16.18 -19.71
C ASN A 208 4.22 15.21 -18.55
N LEU A 209 3.52 14.08 -18.47
CA LEU A 209 3.69 13.11 -17.42
C LEU A 209 5.12 12.55 -17.41
N LYS A 210 5.76 12.57 -16.24
CA LYS A 210 7.13 12.05 -16.02
C LYS A 210 7.15 10.81 -15.13
N TYR A 211 6.18 10.67 -14.24
CA TYR A 211 6.09 9.57 -13.28
C TYR A 211 4.70 8.97 -13.32
N LEU A 212 4.63 7.68 -13.58
CA LEU A 212 3.38 6.94 -13.66
C LEU A 212 3.49 5.69 -12.80
N ASN A 213 2.57 5.55 -11.86
CA ASN A 213 2.41 4.36 -11.04
C ASN A 213 0.98 3.85 -11.20
N ILE A 214 0.82 2.65 -11.75
CA ILE A 214 -0.50 2.09 -12.03
C ILE A 214 -0.59 0.71 -11.40
N GLN A 215 -1.69 0.48 -10.70
CA GLN A 215 -2.19 -0.86 -10.44
C GLN A 215 -3.34 -1.13 -11.41
N CYS A 216 -3.31 -2.25 -12.12
CA CYS A 216 -4.40 -2.71 -12.95
C CYS A 216 -4.93 -4.02 -12.41
N GLU A 217 -6.23 -4.10 -12.27
CA GLU A 217 -6.94 -5.38 -12.27
C GLU A 217 -7.21 -5.74 -13.75
N SER A 218 -7.69 -6.93 -14.12
CA SER A 218 -7.82 -7.28 -15.56
C SER A 218 -9.19 -7.86 -15.93
N PRO A 219 -10.22 -7.03 -16.14
CA PRO A 219 -11.40 -7.36 -16.91
C PRO A 219 -11.29 -6.80 -18.36
N TYR A 220 -11.66 -7.65 -19.33
CA TYR A 220 -11.94 -7.39 -20.76
C TYR A 220 -10.81 -7.58 -21.81
N GLN A 221 -11.15 -8.40 -22.82
CA GLN A 221 -10.39 -8.63 -24.05
C GLN A 221 -10.81 -7.63 -25.12
N HIS A 222 -10.16 -6.48 -25.19
CA HIS A 222 -10.28 -5.63 -26.37
C HIS A 222 -8.90 -5.32 -26.93
N HIS A 223 -8.81 -4.80 -28.15
CA HIS A 223 -7.52 -4.44 -28.75
C HIS A 223 -7.05 -3.07 -28.24
N ASN A 224 -5.79 -2.94 -27.86
CA ASN A 224 -5.20 -1.64 -27.54
C ASN A 224 -5.21 -0.74 -28.78
N PRO A 225 -5.62 0.53 -28.67
CA PRO A 225 -5.41 1.48 -29.74
C PRO A 225 -3.90 1.68 -29.93
N ILE A 226 -3.39 1.40 -31.14
CA ILE A 226 -2.01 1.71 -31.52
C ILE A 226 -1.95 3.21 -31.80
N ILE A 227 -1.97 4.02 -30.73
CA ILE A 227 -1.71 5.45 -30.83
C ILE A 227 -0.26 5.65 -30.41
N ASN A 228 0.56 6.18 -31.32
CA ASN A 228 1.88 6.66 -30.97
C ASN A 228 1.72 7.94 -30.14
N ILE A 229 1.94 7.85 -28.83
CA ILE A 229 1.86 9.00 -27.94
C ILE A 229 3.27 9.52 -27.67
N ASN A 230 3.53 10.80 -27.96
CA ASN A 230 4.83 11.44 -27.75
C ASN A 230 4.99 11.85 -26.27
N ILE A 231 5.19 10.88 -25.38
CA ILE A 231 5.34 11.12 -23.95
C ILE A 231 6.72 10.77 -23.45
N LYS A 232 7.29 11.68 -22.67
CA LYS A 232 8.63 11.57 -22.08
C LYS A 232 8.54 11.06 -20.64
N LEU A 233 8.05 9.84 -20.48
CA LEU A 233 7.91 9.18 -19.19
C LEU A 233 9.27 8.74 -18.65
N LYS A 234 9.67 9.25 -17.48
CA LYS A 234 10.95 8.91 -16.83
C LYS A 234 10.86 7.67 -15.95
N GLN A 235 9.74 7.49 -15.25
CA GLN A 235 9.54 6.34 -14.37
C GLN A 235 8.17 5.73 -14.61
N PHE A 236 8.16 4.41 -14.79
CA PHE A 236 6.94 3.63 -14.92
C PHE A 236 6.93 2.47 -13.92
N TYR A 237 5.95 2.48 -13.03
CA TYR A 237 5.64 1.42 -12.10
C TYR A 237 4.30 0.81 -12.51
N LEU A 238 4.30 -0.48 -12.81
CA LEU A 238 3.10 -1.22 -13.19
C LEU A 238 2.93 -2.41 -12.27
N LYS A 239 1.79 -2.47 -11.58
CA LYS A 239 1.31 -3.65 -10.89
C LYS A 239 0.12 -4.22 -11.66
N LEU A 240 0.21 -5.46 -12.15
CA LEU A 240 -0.88 -6.14 -12.86
C LEU A 240 -1.36 -7.31 -12.01
N ILE A 241 -2.65 -7.32 -11.68
CA ILE A 241 -3.28 -8.36 -10.87
C ILE A 241 -4.28 -9.11 -11.75
N GLN A 242 -3.99 -10.36 -12.07
CA GLN A 242 -4.89 -11.21 -12.83
C GLN A 242 -5.86 -11.90 -11.85
N LYS A 243 -6.96 -11.21 -11.51
CA LYS A 243 -8.02 -11.78 -10.66
C LYS A 243 -8.64 -13.00 -11.35
N LEU A 244 -8.51 -14.17 -10.72
CA LEU A 244 -9.21 -15.38 -11.13
C LEU A 244 -10.66 -15.28 -10.66
N SER A 245 -11.61 -15.27 -11.59
CA SER A 245 -13.03 -15.30 -11.21
C SER A 245 -13.32 -16.63 -10.49
N PRO A 246 -13.76 -16.63 -9.23
CA PRO A 246 -14.08 -17.86 -8.49
C PRO A 246 -15.35 -18.56 -9.01
N SER A 247 -16.09 -17.90 -9.91
CA SER A 247 -17.31 -18.41 -10.52
C SER A 247 -17.04 -19.41 -11.66
N TYR A 248 -17.11 -20.70 -11.29
CA TYR A 248 -17.42 -21.87 -12.14
C TYR A 248 -16.86 -21.87 -13.58
N GLY A 249 -15.67 -22.45 -13.75
CA GLY A 249 -15.25 -23.07 -15.01
C GLY A 249 -14.86 -22.15 -16.17
N ARG A 250 -14.93 -20.82 -16.02
CA ARG A 250 -14.35 -19.91 -17.01
C ARG A 250 -12.84 -19.84 -16.81
N ARG A 251 -12.07 -20.10 -17.87
CA ARG A 251 -10.61 -19.91 -17.87
C ARG A 251 -10.31 -18.46 -17.46
N PRO A 252 -9.27 -18.20 -16.65
CA PRO A 252 -8.82 -16.83 -16.38
C PRO A 252 -8.66 -16.05 -17.68
N PHE A 253 -9.03 -14.78 -17.68
CA PHE A 253 -8.78 -13.89 -18.82
C PHE A 253 -7.27 -13.86 -19.09
N GLN A 254 -6.85 -14.32 -20.26
CA GLN A 254 -5.45 -14.38 -20.65
C GLN A 254 -4.94 -12.97 -20.97
N ILE A 255 -3.79 -12.61 -20.39
CA ILE A 255 -3.10 -11.36 -20.71
C ILE A 255 -2.46 -11.50 -22.09
N ASP A 256 -2.72 -10.56 -23.00
CA ASP A 256 -1.97 -10.46 -24.24
C ASP A 256 -0.60 -9.85 -23.95
N PHE A 257 0.39 -10.72 -23.74
CA PHE A 257 1.76 -10.34 -23.44
C PHE A 257 2.43 -9.54 -24.56
N ASN A 258 2.04 -9.74 -25.82
CA ASN A 258 2.60 -8.96 -26.92
C ASN A 258 2.06 -7.52 -26.86
N GLN A 259 0.79 -7.34 -26.50
CA GLN A 259 0.22 -6.00 -26.27
C GLN A 259 0.87 -5.30 -25.09
N LEU A 260 1.06 -6.00 -23.96
CA LEU A 260 1.75 -5.45 -22.79
C LEU A 260 3.17 -5.00 -23.15
N PHE A 261 3.92 -5.88 -23.84
CA PHE A 261 5.27 -5.58 -24.33
C PHE A 261 5.29 -4.33 -25.22
N ASN A 262 4.39 -4.26 -26.21
CA ASN A 262 4.33 -3.14 -27.14
C ASN A 262 3.94 -1.83 -26.44
N CYS A 263 3.06 -1.88 -25.44
CA CYS A 263 2.68 -0.73 -24.62
C CYS A 263 3.90 -0.15 -23.90
N ILE A 264 4.61 -0.98 -23.12
CA ILE A 264 5.79 -0.55 -22.36
C ILE A 264 6.86 0.02 -23.30
N LYS A 265 7.04 -0.61 -24.48
CA LYS A 265 8.02 -0.19 -25.49
C LYS A 265 7.78 1.22 -26.03
N GLN A 266 6.55 1.74 -25.99
CA GLN A 266 6.28 3.12 -26.44
C GLN A 266 7.02 4.17 -25.61
N PHE A 267 7.31 3.89 -24.34
CA PHE A 267 8.01 4.82 -23.44
C PHE A 267 9.53 4.67 -23.46
N SER A 268 10.03 3.73 -24.26
CA SER A 268 11.43 3.27 -24.21
C SER A 268 12.46 4.39 -24.36
N SER A 269 12.17 5.40 -25.19
CA SER A 269 13.11 6.49 -25.49
C SER A 269 13.44 7.40 -24.30
N SER A 270 12.64 7.38 -23.22
CA SER A 270 12.77 8.31 -22.08
C SER A 270 12.77 7.66 -20.70
N LEU A 271 12.53 6.35 -20.63
CA LEU A 271 12.45 5.64 -19.35
C LEU A 271 13.84 5.51 -18.71
N VAL A 272 13.93 6.01 -17.49
CA VAL A 272 15.08 5.86 -16.59
C VAL A 272 14.84 4.75 -15.57
N CYS A 273 13.58 4.48 -15.22
CA CYS A 273 13.18 3.44 -14.29
C CYS A 273 11.95 2.69 -14.80
N LEU A 274 12.01 1.36 -14.78
CA LEU A 274 10.90 0.47 -15.07
C LEU A 274 10.74 -0.54 -13.93
N SER A 275 9.54 -0.63 -13.36
CA SER A 275 9.20 -1.59 -12.32
C SER A 275 7.92 -2.33 -12.68
N LEU A 276 7.98 -3.65 -12.73
CA LEU A 276 6.89 -4.52 -13.13
C LEU A 276 6.57 -5.52 -12.01
N ASP A 277 5.39 -5.44 -11.41
CA ASP A 277 4.85 -6.37 -10.41
C ASP A 277 3.65 -7.13 -11.01
N PHE A 278 3.82 -8.41 -11.30
CA PHE A 278 2.79 -9.26 -11.89
C PHE A 278 2.31 -10.28 -10.85
N VAL A 279 1.03 -10.22 -10.54
CA VAL A 279 0.40 -11.03 -9.49
C VAL A 279 -0.58 -12.01 -10.11
N GLU A 280 -0.42 -13.29 -9.78
CA GLU A 280 -1.28 -14.40 -10.23
C GLU A 280 -1.29 -14.59 -11.75
N LEU A 281 -0.12 -14.39 -12.36
CA LEU A 281 0.07 -14.48 -13.79
C LEU A 281 -0.10 -15.92 -14.29
N ASN A 282 -1.02 -16.11 -15.24
CA ASN A 282 -1.19 -17.36 -15.97
C ASN A 282 -0.37 -17.33 -17.26
N ILE A 283 0.79 -17.98 -17.22
CA ILE A 283 1.67 -18.17 -18.38
C ILE A 283 1.41 -19.57 -18.94
N GLU A 284 1.16 -19.68 -20.25
CA GLU A 284 0.93 -20.97 -20.90
C GLU A 284 2.26 -21.66 -21.25
N THR A 285 3.25 -20.88 -21.69
CA THR A 285 4.55 -21.42 -22.12
C THR A 285 5.72 -20.58 -21.62
N GLU A 286 6.87 -21.20 -21.43
CA GLU A 286 8.09 -20.49 -20.98
C GLU A 286 8.66 -19.49 -22.01
N ASP A 287 8.09 -19.44 -23.21
CA ASP A 287 8.46 -18.52 -24.29
C ASP A 287 7.60 -17.24 -24.30
N GLU A 288 6.72 -17.09 -23.31
CA GLU A 288 5.96 -15.87 -23.08
C GLU A 288 6.72 -14.87 -22.19
N PHE A 289 6.30 -13.61 -22.24
CA PHE A 289 6.83 -12.58 -21.36
C PHE A 289 6.31 -12.82 -19.93
N PRO A 290 7.13 -12.68 -18.87
CA PRO A 290 8.50 -12.17 -18.86
C PRO A 290 9.61 -13.24 -18.93
N PHE A 291 9.31 -14.53 -19.15
CA PHE A 291 10.34 -15.61 -19.18
C PHE A 291 11.13 -15.72 -20.47
N ASN A 292 10.57 -15.20 -21.57
CA ASN A 292 11.29 -15.10 -22.81
C ASN A 292 12.44 -14.10 -22.67
N SER A 293 13.65 -14.62 -22.41
CA SER A 293 14.84 -13.81 -22.17
C SER A 293 15.24 -12.98 -23.39
N ILE A 294 14.91 -13.42 -24.61
CA ILE A 294 15.16 -12.67 -25.84
C ILE A 294 14.21 -11.48 -25.94
N LYS A 295 12.90 -11.69 -25.72
CA LYS A 295 11.92 -10.58 -25.70
C LYS A 295 12.24 -9.58 -24.59
N LEU A 296 12.56 -10.04 -23.39
CA LEU A 296 12.92 -9.13 -22.29
C LEU A 296 14.16 -8.31 -22.62
N GLN A 297 15.21 -8.94 -23.16
CA GLN A 297 16.41 -8.23 -23.62
C GLN A 297 16.06 -7.17 -24.69
N GLN A 298 15.28 -7.52 -25.71
CA GLN A 298 14.84 -6.59 -26.74
C GLN A 298 14.06 -5.39 -26.18
N LEU A 299 13.25 -5.60 -25.13
CA LEU A 299 12.56 -4.52 -24.44
C LEU A 299 13.57 -3.58 -23.78
N LEU A 300 14.49 -4.12 -22.98
CA LEU A 300 15.44 -3.34 -22.20
C LEU A 300 16.48 -2.62 -23.08
N GLU A 301 16.95 -3.25 -24.16
CA GLU A 301 17.84 -2.62 -25.15
C GLU A 301 17.20 -1.43 -25.86
N SER A 302 15.87 -1.43 -26.02
CA SER A 302 15.17 -0.28 -26.57
C SER A 302 15.20 0.94 -25.63
N MET A 303 15.48 0.73 -24.34
CA MET A 303 15.44 1.75 -23.30
C MET A 303 16.83 2.31 -22.99
N ARG A 304 17.34 3.18 -23.87
CA ARG A 304 18.72 3.70 -23.78
C ARG A 304 19.05 4.47 -22.51
N GLU A 305 18.06 5.06 -21.85
CA GLU A 305 18.24 5.85 -20.61
C GLU A 305 18.02 5.02 -19.34
N LEU A 306 17.69 3.73 -19.46
CA LEU A 306 17.30 2.88 -18.33
C LEU A 306 18.46 2.70 -17.36
N LYS A 307 18.24 3.10 -16.11
CA LYS A 307 19.20 2.92 -15.01
C LYS A 307 18.74 1.87 -14.02
N ASN A 308 17.43 1.75 -13.83
CA ASN A 308 16.83 0.84 -12.86
C ASN A 308 15.76 -0.02 -13.53
N PHE A 309 15.88 -1.33 -13.36
CA PHE A 309 14.88 -2.29 -13.80
C PHE A 309 14.53 -3.23 -12.64
N TYR A 310 13.24 -3.37 -12.37
CA TYR A 310 12.72 -4.27 -11.35
C TYR A 310 11.58 -5.10 -11.93
N LEU A 311 11.59 -6.39 -11.62
CA LEU A 311 10.56 -7.33 -12.04
C LEU A 311 10.22 -8.24 -10.87
N TYR A 312 8.93 -8.51 -10.67
CA TYR A 312 8.43 -9.57 -9.82
C TYR A 312 7.21 -10.19 -10.51
N ALA A 313 7.19 -11.51 -10.63
CA ALA A 313 6.10 -12.26 -11.22
C ALA A 313 5.76 -13.46 -10.32
N LYS A 314 4.53 -13.48 -9.78
CA LYS A 314 3.90 -14.63 -9.12
C LYS A 314 3.06 -15.38 -10.15
N LEU A 315 3.33 -16.67 -10.35
CA LEU A 315 2.61 -17.52 -11.29
C LEU A 315 1.50 -18.31 -10.61
N TYR A 316 0.41 -18.56 -11.33
CA TYR A 316 -0.77 -19.24 -10.79
C TYR A 316 -0.67 -20.79 -10.77
N THR A 317 -0.33 -21.43 -11.90
CA THR A 317 -0.60 -22.87 -12.10
C THR A 317 0.60 -23.73 -12.45
N ASN A 318 1.65 -23.15 -13.01
CA ASN A 318 2.73 -23.93 -13.62
C ASN A 318 3.99 -23.92 -12.74
N SER A 319 4.33 -25.09 -12.18
CA SER A 319 5.64 -25.32 -11.57
C SER A 319 6.68 -25.45 -12.68
N TYR A 320 7.28 -24.33 -13.07
CA TYR A 320 8.38 -24.34 -14.02
C TYR A 320 9.69 -24.77 -13.35
N ASN A 321 10.57 -25.41 -14.13
CA ASN A 321 11.89 -25.76 -13.63
C ASN A 321 12.73 -24.48 -13.50
N ALA A 322 12.92 -24.01 -12.28
CA ALA A 322 13.68 -22.79 -12.00
C ALA A 322 15.10 -22.78 -12.60
N ASN A 323 15.79 -23.92 -12.63
CA ASN A 323 17.13 -23.99 -13.24
C ASN A 323 17.05 -23.77 -14.76
N HIS A 324 16.02 -24.32 -15.40
CA HIS A 324 15.80 -24.16 -16.83
C HIS A 324 15.49 -22.70 -17.18
N ILE A 325 14.51 -22.07 -16.48
CA ILE A 325 14.17 -20.65 -16.68
C ILE A 325 15.40 -19.75 -16.46
N LEU A 326 16.06 -19.87 -15.30
CA LEU A 326 17.20 -19.02 -14.96
C LEU A 326 18.40 -19.20 -15.90
N SER A 327 18.55 -20.37 -16.53
CA SER A 327 19.62 -20.59 -17.52
C SER A 327 19.47 -19.70 -18.76
N LYS A 328 18.24 -19.32 -19.13
CA LYS A 328 17.95 -18.41 -20.26
C LYS A 328 18.46 -16.98 -20.01
N PHE A 329 18.75 -16.61 -18.76
CA PHE A 329 19.21 -15.28 -18.32
C PHE A 329 20.71 -15.23 -17.96
N LYS A 330 21.52 -16.14 -18.52
CA LYS A 330 22.99 -16.19 -18.30
C LYS A 330 23.81 -15.65 -19.46
N ASN A 331 23.19 -14.96 -20.42
CA ASN A 331 23.89 -14.40 -21.57
C ASN A 331 24.71 -13.15 -21.19
N GLN A 332 25.61 -12.73 -22.09
CA GLN A 332 26.50 -11.60 -21.87
C GLN A 332 25.75 -10.30 -21.57
N TYR A 333 24.60 -10.09 -22.21
CA TYR A 333 23.79 -8.88 -22.01
C TYR A 333 23.40 -8.69 -20.55
N TYR A 334 22.82 -9.71 -19.90
CA TYR A 334 22.40 -9.57 -18.49
C TYR A 334 23.59 -9.41 -17.53
N LEU A 335 24.72 -10.04 -17.84
CA LEU A 335 25.96 -9.90 -17.06
C LEU A 335 26.52 -8.48 -17.15
N ASP A 336 26.62 -7.91 -18.36
CA ASP A 336 27.14 -6.55 -18.59
C ASP A 336 26.31 -5.48 -17.88
N HIS A 337 25.00 -5.71 -17.76
CA HIS A 337 24.07 -4.79 -17.09
C HIS A 337 23.90 -5.11 -15.59
N ASN A 338 24.66 -6.07 -15.03
CA ASN A 338 24.55 -6.53 -13.64
C ASN A 338 23.12 -6.96 -13.24
N LEU A 339 22.33 -7.47 -14.18
CA LEU A 339 20.97 -7.91 -13.93
C LEU A 339 20.96 -9.36 -13.43
N SER A 340 20.66 -9.50 -12.14
CA SER A 340 20.50 -10.81 -11.49
C SER A 340 19.02 -11.12 -11.32
N PHE A 341 18.64 -12.35 -11.62
CA PHE A 341 17.29 -12.87 -11.42
C PHE A 341 17.32 -13.98 -10.38
N GLY A 342 16.30 -13.99 -9.53
CA GLY A 342 16.00 -15.01 -8.55
C GLY A 342 14.73 -15.74 -8.92
N MET A 343 14.65 -17.01 -8.55
CA MET A 343 13.43 -17.78 -8.64
C MET A 343 13.29 -18.69 -7.41
N HIS A 344 12.11 -18.73 -6.82
CA HIS A 344 11.72 -19.76 -5.86
C HIS A 344 10.30 -20.20 -6.20
N LEU A 345 10.07 -21.50 -6.35
CA LEU A 345 8.79 -22.05 -6.78
C LEU A 345 8.24 -21.35 -8.02
N ASN A 346 7.07 -20.71 -7.87
CA ASN A 346 6.32 -20.03 -8.91
C ASN A 346 6.60 -18.51 -8.93
N TYR A 347 7.69 -18.06 -8.32
CA TYR A 347 8.05 -16.65 -8.20
C TYR A 347 9.34 -16.35 -8.95
N PHE A 348 9.31 -15.39 -9.87
CA PHE A 348 10.47 -14.91 -10.62
C PHE A 348 10.66 -13.41 -10.43
N TYR A 349 11.88 -12.97 -10.14
CA TYR A 349 12.13 -11.57 -9.80
C TYR A 349 13.58 -11.13 -10.02
N THR A 350 13.80 -9.83 -10.09
CA THR A 350 15.13 -9.22 -10.05
C THR A 350 15.72 -9.23 -8.64
N LEU A 351 17.04 -9.36 -8.54
CA LEU A 351 17.82 -9.29 -7.31
C LEU A 351 18.81 -8.11 -7.33
N PRO A 352 18.98 -7.35 -6.23
CA PRO A 352 18.24 -7.43 -4.95
C PRO A 352 16.73 -7.17 -5.11
N PHE A 353 15.92 -7.75 -4.23
CA PHE A 353 14.47 -7.63 -4.31
C PHE A 353 14.02 -6.20 -3.97
N HIS A 354 13.20 -5.62 -4.85
CA HIS A 354 12.80 -4.20 -4.78
C HIS A 354 11.45 -3.95 -4.13
N PHE A 355 10.52 -4.90 -4.26
CA PHE A 355 9.12 -4.72 -3.88
C PHE A 355 8.92 -4.80 -2.38
N ASP A 356 7.87 -4.16 -1.88
CA ASP A 356 7.51 -4.16 -0.47
C ASP A 356 6.71 -5.41 -0.07
N HIS A 357 6.08 -6.10 -1.03
CA HIS A 357 5.32 -7.32 -0.80
C HIS A 357 6.01 -8.52 -1.45
N LEU A 358 6.30 -9.55 -0.64
CA LEU A 358 6.67 -10.89 -1.08
C LEU A 358 5.46 -11.82 -0.90
N TYR A 359 4.79 -12.18 -2.00
CA TYR A 359 3.50 -12.90 -1.99
C TYR A 359 3.55 -14.34 -1.50
N GLU A 360 4.74 -14.94 -1.38
CA GLU A 360 4.93 -16.17 -0.62
C GLU A 360 6.42 -16.43 -0.41
N ILE A 361 6.76 -17.07 0.70
CA ILE A 361 8.05 -17.72 0.88
C ILE A 361 7.82 -19.11 1.48
N TYR A 362 8.40 -20.13 0.87
CA TYR A 362 8.34 -21.49 1.37
C TYR A 362 9.53 -21.80 2.27
N ASN A 363 9.27 -22.41 3.43
CA ASN A 363 10.16 -23.09 4.38
C ASN A 363 11.54 -22.47 4.68
N ASN A 364 12.37 -22.23 3.67
CA ASN A 364 13.75 -21.81 3.80
C ASN A 364 14.19 -20.89 2.66
N PHE A 365 14.97 -19.86 3.00
CA PHE A 365 15.68 -19.02 2.03
C PHE A 365 16.71 -19.78 1.17
N ASN A 366 17.12 -20.98 1.56
CA ASN A 366 18.05 -21.81 0.79
C ASN A 366 17.44 -22.36 -0.51
N ASP A 367 16.12 -22.36 -0.65
CA ASP A 367 15.43 -22.85 -1.85
C ASP A 367 15.45 -21.83 -3.01
N ILE A 368 15.92 -20.61 -2.73
CA ILE A 368 16.05 -19.56 -3.73
C ILE A 368 17.21 -19.89 -4.67
N LYS A 369 16.89 -19.94 -5.97
CA LYS A 369 17.86 -20.10 -7.05
C LYS A 369 18.11 -18.77 -7.72
N SER A 370 19.29 -18.59 -8.32
CA SER A 370 19.61 -17.41 -9.10
C SER A 370 20.43 -17.74 -10.34
N ASN A 371 20.29 -16.93 -11.38
CA ASN A 371 21.21 -16.96 -12.54
C ASN A 371 22.64 -16.54 -12.13
N HIS A 372 22.79 -15.83 -11.00
CA HIS A 372 24.06 -15.40 -10.41
C HIS A 372 24.13 -15.78 -8.91
N PRO A 373 24.42 -17.05 -8.56
CA PRO A 373 24.30 -17.57 -7.19
C PRO A 373 25.11 -16.82 -6.11
N GLU A 374 26.23 -16.20 -6.47
CA GLU A 374 27.07 -15.47 -5.51
C GLU A 374 26.37 -14.26 -4.88
N ILE A 375 25.37 -13.67 -5.55
CA ILE A 375 24.57 -12.56 -4.99
C ILE A 375 23.82 -12.99 -3.72
N LEU A 376 23.40 -14.25 -3.64
CA LEU A 376 22.64 -14.79 -2.50
C LEU A 376 23.50 -14.93 -1.24
N LYS A 377 24.82 -15.12 -1.42
CA LYS A 377 25.77 -15.26 -0.31
C LYS A 377 26.33 -13.91 0.14
N THR A 378 26.58 -13.01 -0.81
CA THR A 378 27.34 -11.79 -0.57
C THR A 378 26.46 -10.57 -0.26
N ASN A 379 25.21 -10.55 -0.73
CA ASN A 379 24.34 -9.39 -0.59
C ASN A 379 23.43 -9.48 0.63
N LEU A 380 23.83 -8.84 1.73
CA LEU A 380 23.04 -8.77 2.97
C LEU A 380 21.73 -7.98 2.85
N LYS A 381 21.55 -7.20 1.78
CA LYS A 381 20.37 -6.35 1.55
C LYS A 381 19.38 -6.95 0.57
N LEU A 382 19.48 -8.26 0.29
CA LEU A 382 18.67 -8.93 -0.72
C LEU A 382 17.16 -8.71 -0.53
N TRP A 383 16.69 -8.70 0.71
CA TRP A 383 15.27 -8.57 1.09
C TRP A 383 14.96 -7.29 1.88
N PHE A 384 15.85 -6.30 1.82
CA PHE A 384 15.83 -5.13 2.71
C PHE A 384 14.56 -4.27 2.59
N TYR A 385 13.93 -4.23 1.41
CA TYR A 385 12.74 -3.41 1.15
C TYR A 385 11.42 -4.09 1.48
N VAL A 386 11.43 -5.40 1.75
CA VAL A 386 10.22 -6.17 2.05
C VAL A 386 9.60 -5.67 3.36
N LYS A 387 8.32 -5.29 3.29
CA LYS A 387 7.46 -4.87 4.40
C LYS A 387 6.33 -5.84 4.70
N THR A 388 5.91 -6.61 3.69
CA THR A 388 4.84 -7.60 3.79
C THR A 388 5.35 -8.93 3.25
N ILE A 389 5.13 -9.99 4.00
CA ILE A 389 5.29 -11.35 3.50
C ILE A 389 4.00 -12.12 3.67
N ASP A 390 3.79 -13.03 2.73
CA ASP A 390 2.79 -14.07 2.87
C ASP A 390 3.51 -15.38 3.20
N LEU A 391 2.98 -16.12 4.16
CA LEU A 391 3.47 -17.41 4.60
C LEU A 391 2.42 -18.48 4.28
N SER A 392 2.87 -19.54 3.61
CA SER A 392 2.06 -20.74 3.39
C SER A 392 1.83 -21.45 4.72
N SER A 393 0.59 -21.75 5.08
CA SER A 393 0.29 -22.45 6.33
C SER A 393 0.72 -23.92 6.29
N LYS A 394 0.72 -24.59 5.12
CA LYS A 394 1.09 -26.02 4.96
C LYS A 394 2.48 -26.40 5.49
N LEU A 395 3.25 -25.41 5.92
CA LEU A 395 4.64 -25.50 6.31
C LEU A 395 4.82 -25.26 7.80
N ILE A 396 5.72 -26.04 8.37
CA ILE A 396 6.16 -25.84 9.74
C ILE A 396 7.36 -24.91 9.73
N TYR A 397 7.18 -23.71 10.25
CA TYR A 397 8.27 -22.74 10.40
C TYR A 397 9.03 -23.00 11.69
N ASP A 398 10.36 -23.08 11.60
CA ASP A 398 11.22 -23.29 12.76
C ASP A 398 11.83 -21.97 13.28
N PHE A 399 12.53 -22.05 14.41
CA PHE A 399 13.21 -20.91 15.02
C PHE A 399 14.27 -20.28 14.09
N ASN A 400 14.93 -21.07 13.25
CA ASN A 400 15.97 -20.56 12.36
C ASN A 400 15.35 -19.71 11.25
N PHE A 401 14.24 -20.16 10.66
CA PHE A 401 13.48 -19.38 9.69
C PHE A 401 13.05 -18.03 10.26
N ILE A 402 12.51 -18.03 11.48
CA ILE A 402 12.11 -16.80 12.19
C ILE A 402 13.30 -15.86 12.41
N LYS A 403 14.44 -16.42 12.83
CA LYS A 403 15.69 -15.65 12.99
C LYS A 403 16.13 -15.03 11.67
N GLU A 404 16.08 -15.79 10.58
CA GLU A 404 16.44 -15.32 9.25
C GLU A 404 15.50 -14.23 8.76
N LEU A 405 14.18 -14.35 8.96
CA LEU A 405 13.22 -13.30 8.62
C LEU A 405 13.60 -11.97 9.28
N LYS A 406 13.86 -11.97 10.59
CA LYS A 406 14.23 -10.75 11.32
C LYS A 406 15.51 -10.10 10.78
N ILE A 407 16.51 -10.91 10.41
CA ILE A 407 17.80 -10.43 9.91
C ILE A 407 17.71 -9.94 8.46
N LYS A 408 17.06 -10.73 7.59
CA LYS A 408 17.01 -10.50 6.15
C LYS A 408 15.97 -9.45 5.76
N MET A 409 14.88 -9.32 6.52
CA MET A 409 13.77 -8.40 6.27
C MET A 409 13.55 -7.44 7.44
N PRO A 410 14.51 -6.53 7.73
CA PRO A 410 14.43 -5.64 8.88
C PRO A 410 13.27 -4.62 8.81
N LYS A 411 12.64 -4.45 7.64
CA LYS A 411 11.48 -3.57 7.44
C LYS A 411 10.14 -4.31 7.46
N LEU A 412 10.13 -5.60 7.80
CA LEU A 412 8.93 -6.42 7.86
C LEU A 412 7.96 -5.85 8.90
N MET A 413 6.78 -5.43 8.44
CA MET A 413 5.71 -4.84 9.26
C MET A 413 4.43 -5.68 9.25
N ARG A 414 4.20 -6.46 8.19
CA ARG A 414 3.00 -7.29 8.01
C ARG A 414 3.36 -8.72 7.66
N ILE A 415 2.68 -9.67 8.30
CA ILE A 415 2.67 -11.08 7.91
C ILE A 415 1.24 -11.49 7.57
N LYS A 416 1.06 -12.15 6.43
CA LYS A 416 -0.19 -12.78 6.03
C LYS A 416 -0.04 -14.29 6.00
N PHE A 417 -1.02 -15.03 6.51
CA PHE A 417 -1.05 -16.49 6.48
C PHE A 417 -2.11 -16.93 5.46
N ASN A 418 -1.70 -17.59 4.37
CA ASN A 418 -2.54 -17.73 3.16
C ASN A 418 -3.40 -19.01 3.04
N GLU A 419 -3.30 -20.00 3.93
CA GLU A 419 -4.00 -21.31 3.80
C GLU A 419 -4.34 -21.95 5.18
N TYR A 420 -4.87 -23.18 5.21
CA TYR A 420 -5.21 -23.96 6.42
C TYR A 420 -3.98 -24.61 7.09
N TYR A 421 -3.95 -24.66 8.43
CA TYR A 421 -2.93 -25.21 9.34
C TYR A 421 -1.70 -24.35 9.61
N PHE A 422 -1.78 -23.34 10.47
CA PHE A 422 -0.62 -22.60 10.93
C PHE A 422 0.07 -23.30 12.10
N HIS A 423 1.33 -23.75 11.92
CA HIS A 423 2.12 -24.38 12.98
C HIS A 423 3.57 -23.86 13.04
N PHE A 424 3.90 -23.07 14.07
CA PHE A 424 5.30 -22.96 14.48
C PHE A 424 5.69 -24.21 15.25
N SER A 425 6.75 -24.91 14.82
CA SER A 425 7.24 -26.04 15.61
C SER A 425 7.95 -25.57 16.88
N ASN A 426 7.18 -25.40 17.95
CA ASN A 426 7.68 -25.50 19.30
C ASN A 426 7.86 -26.99 19.66
N LYS A 427 8.66 -27.74 18.87
CA LYS A 427 9.05 -29.12 19.24
C LYS A 427 9.85 -29.05 20.54
N LYS A 428 9.16 -29.00 21.70
CA LYS A 428 9.67 -29.01 23.08
C LYS A 428 11.17 -28.72 23.18
N GLN A 429 11.61 -27.59 22.62
CA GLN A 429 12.97 -27.12 22.83
C GLN A 429 12.89 -26.52 24.21
N LYS A 430 13.66 -27.09 25.16
CA LYS A 430 13.73 -26.62 26.54
C LYS A 430 13.77 -25.08 26.52
N LEU A 431 12.67 -24.45 26.94
CA LEU A 431 12.44 -23.00 26.85
C LEU A 431 13.50 -22.15 27.56
N ASN A 432 14.43 -22.78 28.29
CA ASN A 432 15.32 -22.10 29.22
C ASN A 432 16.70 -21.71 28.65
N GLU A 433 17.02 -22.00 27.37
CA GLU A 433 18.41 -21.82 26.88
C GLU A 433 18.59 -20.98 25.60
N ARG A 434 17.53 -20.40 25.01
CA ARG A 434 17.68 -19.53 23.82
C ARG A 434 16.96 -18.20 23.98
N PRO A 435 17.57 -17.08 23.52
CA PRO A 435 16.93 -15.77 23.58
C PRO A 435 15.63 -15.75 22.76
N ILE A 436 14.58 -15.15 23.33
CA ILE A 436 13.33 -14.89 22.64
C ILE A 436 13.63 -13.88 21.51
N ILE A 437 13.42 -14.30 20.28
CA ILE A 437 13.48 -13.44 19.09
C ILE A 437 12.11 -12.79 18.94
N CYS A 438 11.99 -11.53 19.32
CA CYS A 438 10.80 -10.71 19.08
C CYS A 438 10.90 -9.97 17.73
N PHE A 439 9.76 -9.75 17.08
CA PHE A 439 9.63 -8.87 15.92
C PHE A 439 9.07 -7.52 16.33
N ASP A 440 9.96 -6.59 16.68
CA ASP A 440 9.57 -5.24 17.14
C ASP A 440 9.02 -4.33 16.03
N SER A 441 9.09 -4.78 14.78
CA SER A 441 8.63 -4.04 13.60
C SER A 441 7.27 -4.52 13.09
N ILE A 442 6.84 -5.73 13.45
CA ILE A 442 5.56 -6.28 12.98
C ILE A 442 4.42 -5.65 13.78
N THR A 443 3.55 -4.95 13.07
CA THR A 443 2.38 -4.26 13.62
C THR A 443 1.07 -4.85 13.13
N THR A 444 1.10 -5.61 12.02
CA THR A 444 -0.10 -6.16 11.37
C THR A 444 0.05 -7.65 11.13
N VAL A 445 -0.98 -8.42 11.47
CA VAL A 445 -1.09 -9.84 11.12
C VAL A 445 -2.42 -10.08 10.41
N HIS A 446 -2.36 -10.80 9.29
CA HIS A 446 -3.53 -11.23 8.54
C HIS A 446 -3.67 -12.74 8.63
N LEU A 447 -4.76 -13.18 9.24
CA LEU A 447 -5.14 -14.58 9.41
C LEU A 447 -6.23 -14.93 8.41
N ASN A 448 -5.86 -15.67 7.36
CA ASN A 448 -6.79 -16.18 6.35
C ASN A 448 -7.22 -17.64 6.64
N ASN A 449 -6.92 -18.17 7.82
CA ASN A 449 -6.95 -19.60 8.14
C ASN A 449 -8.01 -19.98 9.17
N ASN A 450 -8.39 -21.27 9.18
CA ASN A 450 -9.32 -21.84 10.15
C ASN A 450 -8.66 -22.32 11.45
N ASP A 451 -7.39 -22.02 11.71
CA ASP A 451 -6.70 -22.53 12.89
C ASP A 451 -6.81 -21.59 14.06
N SER A 452 -6.84 -22.20 15.25
CA SER A 452 -7.03 -21.46 16.48
C SER A 452 -5.85 -20.57 16.81
N MET A 453 -6.14 -19.28 17.01
CA MET A 453 -5.19 -18.38 17.67
C MET A 453 -4.71 -18.97 19.01
N GLU A 454 -5.54 -19.80 19.65
CA GLU A 454 -5.20 -20.51 20.89
C GLU A 454 -4.00 -21.44 20.74
N THR A 455 -3.90 -22.17 19.61
CA THR A 455 -2.79 -23.12 19.40
C THR A 455 -1.45 -22.41 19.23
N GLU A 456 -1.46 -21.15 18.82
CA GLU A 456 -0.27 -20.36 18.48
C GLU A 456 -0.09 -19.16 19.43
N LYS A 457 -0.78 -19.18 20.58
CA LYS A 457 -0.78 -18.07 21.54
C LYS A 457 0.60 -17.61 21.97
N ASP A 458 1.51 -18.55 22.26
CA ASP A 458 2.87 -18.21 22.70
C ASP A 458 3.62 -17.39 21.63
N TRP A 459 3.32 -17.62 20.35
CA TRP A 459 3.91 -16.83 19.28
C TRP A 459 3.38 -15.39 19.28
N PHE A 460 2.06 -15.20 19.38
CA PHE A 460 1.47 -13.87 19.49
C PHE A 460 1.98 -13.11 20.72
N ILE A 461 2.05 -13.78 21.87
CA ILE A 461 2.44 -13.21 23.16
C ILE A 461 3.92 -12.85 23.16
N ASP A 462 4.80 -13.79 22.82
CA ASP A 462 6.24 -13.61 23.03
C ASP A 462 6.95 -12.97 21.84
N ARG A 463 6.38 -13.07 20.63
CA ARG A 463 7.10 -12.72 19.39
C ARG A 463 6.60 -11.44 18.74
N LEU A 464 5.38 -10.99 19.03
CA LEU A 464 4.77 -9.82 18.39
C LEU A 464 4.39 -8.71 19.39
N PRO A 465 5.34 -8.16 20.16
CA PRO A 465 5.06 -7.22 21.24
C PRO A 465 4.44 -5.88 20.79
N LYS A 466 4.48 -5.55 19.50
CA LYS A 466 3.91 -4.33 18.92
C LYS A 466 2.76 -4.57 17.96
N LEU A 467 2.15 -5.75 18.00
CA LEU A 467 0.96 -6.05 17.20
C LEU A 467 -0.18 -5.10 17.59
N LYS A 468 -0.69 -4.36 16.59
CA LYS A 468 -1.76 -3.36 16.76
C LYS A 468 -2.93 -3.57 15.81
N HIS A 469 -2.74 -4.31 14.73
CA HIS A 469 -3.72 -4.50 13.69
C HIS A 469 -3.88 -5.98 13.36
N LEU A 470 -5.12 -6.45 13.42
CA LEU A 470 -5.50 -7.79 12.98
C LEU A 470 -6.43 -7.72 11.78
N ILE A 471 -6.20 -8.60 10.80
CA ILE A 471 -7.09 -8.81 9.67
C ILE A 471 -7.56 -10.27 9.75
N LEU A 472 -8.86 -10.48 9.87
CA LEU A 472 -9.48 -11.78 10.11
C LEU A 472 -10.35 -12.17 8.91
N SER A 473 -9.99 -13.25 8.25
CA SER A 473 -10.84 -13.88 7.22
C SER A 473 -11.53 -15.16 7.74
N TRP A 474 -11.37 -15.50 9.02
CA TRP A 474 -12.09 -16.57 9.71
C TRP A 474 -12.13 -16.32 11.22
N ILE A 475 -13.05 -16.99 11.93
CA ILE A 475 -13.16 -16.94 13.40
C ILE A 475 -12.69 -18.24 14.00
N ASP A 476 -11.49 -18.20 14.55
CA ASP A 476 -11.05 -19.13 15.60
C ASP A 476 -10.33 -18.31 16.69
N LEU A 477 -11.15 -17.59 17.46
CA LEU A 477 -10.70 -16.74 18.56
C LEU A 477 -10.23 -17.59 19.74
N PRO A 478 -9.24 -17.10 20.52
CA PRO A 478 -8.76 -17.83 21.69
C PRO A 478 -9.86 -18.02 22.73
N THR A 479 -9.77 -19.07 23.54
CA THR A 479 -10.78 -19.35 24.59
C THR A 479 -10.85 -18.22 25.63
N THR A 480 -12.01 -17.99 26.26
CA THR A 480 -12.20 -16.88 27.23
C THR A 480 -11.26 -16.90 28.43
N GLU A 481 -10.65 -18.05 28.73
CA GLU A 481 -9.66 -18.25 29.80
C GLU A 481 -8.20 -18.02 29.34
N SER A 482 -8.00 -17.69 28.07
CA SER A 482 -6.68 -17.56 27.45
C SER A 482 -6.02 -16.23 27.80
N HIS A 483 -4.76 -16.27 28.26
CA HIS A 483 -3.92 -15.08 28.42
C HIS A 483 -3.72 -14.28 27.13
N LEU A 484 -3.93 -14.90 25.96
CA LEU A 484 -3.89 -14.19 24.69
C LEU A 484 -4.97 -13.10 24.63
N ILE A 485 -6.14 -13.30 25.26
CA ILE A 485 -7.23 -12.33 25.26
C ILE A 485 -6.80 -11.01 25.90
N ASP A 486 -6.11 -11.05 27.04
CA ASP A 486 -5.64 -9.85 27.73
C ASP A 486 -4.71 -9.03 26.82
N ILE A 487 -3.86 -9.72 26.07
CA ILE A 487 -2.92 -9.10 25.15
C ILE A 487 -3.65 -8.54 23.94
N LEU A 488 -4.56 -9.30 23.34
CA LEU A 488 -5.38 -8.83 22.22
C LEU A 488 -6.20 -7.60 22.61
N ASN A 489 -6.84 -7.64 23.77
CA ASN A 489 -7.60 -6.53 24.33
C ASN A 489 -6.74 -5.30 24.61
N LYS A 490 -5.48 -5.47 25.01
CA LYS A 490 -4.59 -4.34 25.30
C LYS A 490 -3.94 -3.78 24.05
N SER A 491 -3.51 -4.62 23.12
CA SER A 491 -2.60 -4.24 22.04
C SER A 491 -3.30 -3.92 20.73
N ILE A 492 -4.42 -4.59 20.43
CA ILE A 492 -5.11 -4.44 19.15
C ILE A 492 -5.95 -3.17 19.16
N GLN A 493 -5.66 -2.30 18.19
CA GLN A 493 -6.27 -0.99 17.99
C GLN A 493 -7.13 -0.96 16.72
N GLN A 494 -6.83 -1.83 15.76
CA GLN A 494 -7.56 -1.95 14.49
C GLN A 494 -7.88 -3.42 14.20
N LEU A 495 -9.09 -3.66 13.74
CA LEU A 495 -9.59 -4.97 13.33
C LEU A 495 -10.21 -4.87 11.94
N ASP A 496 -9.76 -5.68 10.98
CA ASP A 496 -10.41 -5.83 9.69
C ASP A 496 -11.02 -7.23 9.58
N ILE A 497 -12.21 -7.33 9.01
CA ILE A 497 -13.00 -8.56 8.88
C ILE A 497 -13.23 -8.79 7.39
N ASP A 498 -12.53 -9.76 6.80
CA ASP A 498 -12.45 -9.98 5.35
C ASP A 498 -13.49 -10.98 4.81
N THR A 499 -14.49 -11.38 5.61
CA THR A 499 -15.58 -12.26 5.15
C THR A 499 -16.84 -12.16 6.00
N ASP A 500 -18.01 -12.31 5.37
CA ASP A 500 -19.30 -12.35 6.07
C ASP A 500 -19.40 -13.49 7.09
N ARG A 501 -18.66 -14.58 6.86
CA ARG A 501 -18.62 -15.75 7.75
C ARG A 501 -18.12 -15.41 9.16
N VAL A 502 -17.40 -14.30 9.29
CA VAL A 502 -16.84 -13.79 10.54
C VAL A 502 -17.80 -12.82 11.24
N ILE A 503 -18.69 -12.13 10.52
CA ILE A 503 -19.51 -11.09 11.16
C ILE A 503 -20.45 -11.67 12.22
N GLN A 504 -21.22 -12.71 11.86
CA GLN A 504 -22.24 -13.26 12.73
C GLN A 504 -21.66 -13.90 14.01
N PRO A 505 -20.58 -14.70 13.97
CA PRO A 505 -20.01 -15.25 15.20
C PRO A 505 -19.27 -14.21 16.06
N LEU A 506 -18.70 -13.14 15.48
CA LEU A 506 -18.17 -12.02 16.28
C LEU A 506 -19.28 -11.23 16.97
N ALA A 507 -20.42 -11.04 16.31
CA ALA A 507 -21.56 -10.35 16.89
C ALA A 507 -22.22 -11.13 18.05
N THR A 508 -22.06 -12.46 18.09
CA THR A 508 -22.62 -13.34 19.12
C THR A 508 -21.62 -13.72 20.22
N THR A 509 -20.33 -13.43 20.04
CA THR A 509 -19.35 -13.58 21.12
C THR A 509 -19.60 -12.46 22.14
N ASN A 510 -19.70 -12.81 23.42
CA ASN A 510 -19.79 -11.84 24.51
C ASN A 510 -18.66 -10.79 24.38
N TYR A 511 -18.86 -9.56 24.89
CA TYR A 511 -17.98 -8.36 24.87
C TYR A 511 -16.53 -8.53 25.41
N ILE A 512 -15.96 -9.71 25.30
CA ILE A 512 -14.72 -10.18 25.90
C ILE A 512 -13.52 -9.88 25.00
N TYR A 513 -13.71 -9.77 23.68
CA TYR A 513 -12.63 -9.55 22.72
C TYR A 513 -12.55 -8.10 22.25
N PHE A 514 -11.33 -7.68 21.89
CA PHE A 514 -11.05 -6.44 21.16
C PHE A 514 -11.51 -5.14 21.84
N SER A 515 -11.49 -5.09 23.18
CA SER A 515 -11.96 -3.94 23.96
C SER A 515 -11.24 -2.61 23.70
N ASN A 516 -9.99 -2.63 23.22
CA ASN A 516 -9.23 -1.43 22.83
C ASN A 516 -9.26 -1.14 21.32
N VAL A 517 -10.09 -1.87 20.56
CA VAL A 517 -10.24 -1.59 19.13
C VAL A 517 -10.97 -0.28 18.94
N MET A 518 -10.29 0.64 18.26
CA MET A 518 -10.83 1.94 17.89
C MET A 518 -11.50 1.90 16.51
N HIS A 519 -11.12 0.93 15.66
CA HIS A 519 -11.58 0.82 14.29
C HIS A 519 -11.87 -0.63 13.90
N ILE A 520 -13.09 -0.88 13.40
CA ILE A 520 -13.50 -2.17 12.81
C ILE A 520 -13.84 -1.95 11.33
N ASN A 521 -13.19 -2.68 10.44
CA ASN A 521 -13.47 -2.72 9.00
C ASN A 521 -14.14 -4.04 8.64
N PHE A 522 -15.10 -4.01 7.72
CA PHE A 522 -15.74 -5.20 7.17
C PHE A 522 -15.50 -5.25 5.67
N ASN A 523 -14.49 -5.98 5.19
CA ASN A 523 -14.22 -6.20 3.77
C ASN A 523 -15.00 -7.43 3.30
N CYS A 524 -16.31 -7.31 3.19
CA CYS A 524 -17.19 -8.41 2.81
C CYS A 524 -17.82 -8.16 1.43
N ASP A 525 -17.85 -9.20 0.59
CA ASP A 525 -18.57 -9.15 -0.68
C ASP A 525 -20.08 -9.20 -0.37
N CYS A 526 -20.74 -8.03 -0.35
CA CYS A 526 -22.20 -8.00 -0.29
C CYS A 526 -22.79 -8.59 -1.58
N THR A 527 -23.15 -9.86 -1.56
CA THR A 527 -24.02 -10.49 -2.57
C THR A 527 -25.49 -10.36 -2.22
#